data_AF-A0A412MVB9-F1
#
_entry.id   AF-A0A412MVB9-F1
#
_cell.length_a   1.000
_cell.length_b   1.000
_cell.length_c   1.000
_cell.angle_alpha   90.00
_cell.angle_beta   90.00
_cell.angle_gamma   90.00
#
_symmetry.space_group_name_H-M   'P 1'
#
loop_
_entity.id
_entity.type
_entity.pdbx_description
1 polymer ?
#
loop_
_entity_poly.entity_id
_entity_poly.type
_entity_poly.pdbx_seq_one_letter_code
_entity_poly.pdbx_strand_id
1 'polypeptide(L)'
;MIEVDGVELRTAAQWEKKHRHVKKGQLGKGVERTWRSPNGNTTAMFYNIEQTRPWAKKDVESVNRKRRTDAKAKREAEERERIESAARAEQHRKDLLDCWRAHIDEETLQEGRRDHTAFQWCALGFVPIAEARWRLTRYGGNSAWYYCHAWDVRYDPDRAKMLLETGPREYDRLPDGRPYDGRPWWQA
;
A
#
# COMPACT_ATOMS: atom_id res chain seq x y z
N MET A 1 -12.74 -31.43 -0.10
CA MET A 1 -13.09 -32.69 -0.76
C MET A 1 -12.83 -33.78 0.25
N ILE A 2 -13.81 -34.66 0.40
CA ILE A 2 -13.71 -35.83 1.25
C ILE A 2 -14.09 -37.04 0.41
N GLU A 3 -13.59 -38.20 0.80
CA GLU A 3 -13.95 -39.48 0.21
C GLU A 3 -14.64 -40.31 1.28
N VAL A 4 -15.81 -40.85 0.96
CA VAL A 4 -16.59 -41.72 1.85
C VAL A 4 -17.02 -42.91 1.01
N ASP A 5 -16.67 -44.13 1.43
CA ASP A 5 -17.00 -45.38 0.75
C ASP A 5 -16.60 -45.40 -0.75
N GLY A 6 -15.45 -44.80 -1.08
CA GLY A 6 -14.94 -44.69 -2.46
C GLY A 6 -15.63 -43.64 -3.34
N VAL A 7 -16.51 -42.81 -2.74
CA VAL A 7 -17.25 -41.75 -3.44
C VAL A 7 -16.68 -40.38 -3.09
N GLU A 8 -16.33 -39.60 -4.13
CA GLU A 8 -15.84 -38.24 -3.98
C GLU A 8 -17.00 -37.28 -3.62
N LEU A 9 -16.98 -36.74 -2.39
CA LEU A 9 -17.90 -35.68 -1.97
C LEU A 9 -17.20 -34.32 -1.87
N ARG A 10 -17.92 -33.29 -2.29
CA ARG A 10 -17.45 -31.90 -2.31
C ARG A 10 -18.49 -30.98 -1.69
N THR A 11 -18.03 -29.87 -1.13
CA THR A 11 -18.94 -28.82 -0.65
C THR A 11 -19.66 -28.16 -1.82
N ALA A 12 -20.79 -27.49 -1.57
CA ALA A 12 -21.51 -26.76 -2.61
C ALA A 12 -20.57 -25.79 -3.37
N ALA A 13 -19.76 -25.00 -2.66
CA ALA A 13 -18.79 -24.10 -3.27
C ALA A 13 -17.71 -24.82 -4.10
N GLN A 14 -17.30 -26.03 -3.73
CA GLN A 14 -16.37 -26.85 -4.51
C GLN A 14 -17.03 -27.41 -5.77
N TRP A 15 -18.33 -27.72 -5.74
CA TRP A 15 -19.11 -28.09 -6.93
C TRP A 15 -19.34 -26.91 -7.86
N GLU A 16 -19.58 -25.70 -7.33
CA GLU A 16 -19.68 -24.48 -8.14
C GLU A 16 -18.42 -24.25 -8.98
N LYS A 17 -17.23 -24.49 -8.39
CA LYS A 17 -15.94 -24.42 -9.11
C LYS A 17 -15.82 -25.45 -10.23
N LYS A 18 -16.55 -26.57 -10.14
CA LYS A 18 -16.66 -27.61 -11.18
C LYS A 18 -17.88 -27.39 -12.10
N HIS A 19 -18.47 -26.20 -12.12
CA HIS A 19 -19.65 -25.85 -12.91
C HIS A 19 -20.86 -26.76 -12.64
N ARG A 20 -21.08 -27.08 -11.36
CA ARG A 20 -22.22 -27.88 -10.89
C ARG A 20 -22.91 -27.22 -9.70
N HIS A 21 -24.24 -27.30 -9.70
CA HIS A 21 -25.08 -26.86 -8.59
C HIS A 21 -25.63 -28.07 -7.83
N VAL A 22 -25.65 -28.02 -6.51
CA VAL A 22 -26.43 -28.96 -5.70
C VAL A 22 -27.91 -28.76 -6.03
N LYS A 23 -28.63 -29.86 -6.32
CA LYS A 23 -30.07 -29.80 -6.62
C LYS A 23 -30.82 -29.24 -5.41
N LYS A 24 -31.81 -28.37 -5.62
CA LYS A 24 -32.54 -27.70 -4.53
C LYS A 24 -33.10 -28.67 -3.48
N GLY A 25 -33.67 -29.80 -3.92
CA GLY A 25 -34.22 -30.84 -3.03
C GLY A 25 -33.18 -31.74 -2.33
N GLN A 26 -31.89 -31.55 -2.64
CA GLN A 26 -30.75 -32.25 -2.03
C GLN A 26 -29.97 -31.35 -1.06
N LEU A 27 -30.24 -30.04 -1.03
CA LEU A 27 -29.67 -29.15 -0.03
C LEU A 27 -30.05 -29.63 1.37
N GLY A 28 -29.07 -29.75 2.27
CA GLY A 28 -29.28 -30.29 3.63
C GLY A 28 -29.29 -31.83 3.72
N LYS A 29 -29.29 -32.55 2.59
CA LYS A 29 -29.24 -34.03 2.54
C LYS A 29 -27.85 -34.57 2.20
N GLY A 30 -26.83 -33.73 2.34
CA GLY A 30 -25.43 -34.12 2.18
C GLY A 30 -24.89 -34.77 3.45
N VAL A 31 -23.64 -35.22 3.38
CA VAL A 31 -22.89 -35.69 4.55
C VAL A 31 -22.35 -34.49 5.30
N GLU A 32 -22.79 -34.33 6.55
CA GLU A 32 -22.23 -33.32 7.45
C GLU A 32 -20.92 -33.82 8.05
N ARG A 33 -19.85 -33.04 7.88
CA ARG A 33 -18.54 -33.36 8.47
C ARG A 33 -17.86 -32.11 9.00
N THR A 34 -17.18 -32.27 10.12
CA THR A 34 -16.24 -31.26 10.63
C THR A 34 -15.13 -31.07 9.61
N TRP A 35 -14.96 -29.83 9.16
CA TRP A 35 -14.01 -29.44 8.13
C TRP A 35 -13.08 -28.34 8.67
N ARG A 36 -11.78 -28.48 8.42
CA ARG A 36 -10.81 -27.43 8.75
C ARG A 36 -10.90 -26.32 7.71
N SER A 37 -11.44 -25.18 8.11
CA SER A 37 -11.28 -23.94 7.36
C SER A 37 -10.07 -23.17 7.90
N PRO A 38 -9.49 -22.23 7.13
CA PRO A 38 -8.44 -21.34 7.61
C PRO A 38 -8.82 -20.53 8.86
N ASN A 39 -10.13 -20.36 9.13
CA ASN A 39 -10.66 -19.61 10.26
C ASN A 39 -11.11 -20.51 11.44
N GLY A 40 -10.73 -21.80 11.42
CA GLY A 40 -11.08 -22.78 12.44
C GLY A 40 -11.92 -23.95 11.92
N ASN A 41 -12.27 -24.87 12.83
CA ASN A 41 -13.13 -26.00 12.53
C ASN A 41 -14.57 -25.52 12.31
N THR A 42 -15.14 -25.83 11.16
CA THR A 42 -16.53 -25.51 10.82
C THR A 42 -17.19 -26.79 10.30
N THR A 43 -18.46 -27.01 10.61
CA THR A 43 -19.24 -28.08 9.99
C THR A 43 -19.59 -27.68 8.56
N ALA A 44 -19.25 -28.54 7.60
CA ALA A 44 -19.54 -28.33 6.19
C ALA A 44 -20.36 -29.50 5.64
N MET A 45 -21.30 -29.18 4.75
CA MET A 45 -22.10 -30.16 4.03
C MET A 45 -21.39 -30.57 2.74
N PHE A 46 -21.20 -31.88 2.58
CA PHE A 46 -20.59 -32.48 1.41
C PHE A 46 -21.65 -33.24 0.60
N TYR A 47 -21.62 -33.07 -0.72
CA TYR A 47 -22.61 -33.65 -1.63
C TYR A 47 -21.90 -34.53 -2.66
N ASN A 48 -22.57 -35.63 -3.04
CA ASN A 48 -22.15 -36.50 -4.13
C ASN A 48 -22.50 -35.84 -5.49
N ILE A 49 -21.79 -36.21 -6.56
CA ILE A 49 -22.05 -35.76 -7.93
C ILE A 49 -23.50 -36.00 -8.36
N GLU A 50 -24.13 -37.11 -7.95
CA GLU A 50 -25.52 -37.45 -8.28
C GLU A 50 -26.54 -36.47 -7.68
N GLN A 51 -26.19 -35.87 -6.54
CA GLN A 51 -26.97 -34.83 -5.87
C GLN A 51 -26.82 -33.46 -6.54
N THR A 52 -25.98 -33.36 -7.58
CA THR A 52 -25.73 -32.12 -8.31
C THR A 52 -26.22 -32.20 -9.75
N ARG A 53 -26.36 -31.04 -10.40
CA ARG A 53 -26.62 -30.89 -11.84
C ARG A 53 -25.54 -30.02 -12.48
N PRO A 54 -25.19 -30.24 -13.76
CA PRO A 54 -24.40 -29.28 -14.52
C PRO A 54 -25.07 -27.90 -14.55
N TRP A 55 -24.25 -26.87 -14.68
CA TRP A 55 -24.72 -25.53 -15.01
C TRP A 55 -25.48 -25.52 -16.32
N ALA A 56 -26.59 -24.79 -16.35
CA ALA A 56 -27.30 -24.46 -17.57
C ALA A 56 -26.68 -23.19 -18.18
N LYS A 57 -27.01 -22.91 -19.45
CA LYS A 57 -26.56 -21.69 -20.16
C LYS A 57 -26.84 -20.41 -19.35
N LYS A 58 -28.03 -20.30 -18.74
CA LYS A 58 -28.42 -19.18 -17.87
C LYS A 58 -27.52 -19.00 -16.64
N ASP A 59 -27.01 -20.11 -16.08
CA ASP A 59 -26.17 -20.09 -14.89
C ASP A 59 -24.79 -19.51 -15.28
N VAL A 60 -24.26 -19.94 -16.43
CA VAL A 60 -23.02 -19.40 -17.04
C VAL A 60 -23.16 -17.91 -17.35
N GLU A 61 -24.26 -17.50 -17.99
CA GLU A 61 -24.52 -16.10 -18.33
C GLU A 61 -24.64 -15.21 -17.09
N SER A 62 -25.29 -15.69 -16.04
CA SER A 62 -25.40 -15.00 -14.75
C SER A 62 -24.02 -14.77 -14.12
N VAL A 63 -23.18 -15.80 -14.07
CA VAL A 63 -21.82 -15.70 -13.55
C VAL A 63 -20.97 -14.75 -14.39
N ASN A 64 -21.08 -14.81 -15.72
CA ASN A 64 -20.36 -13.90 -16.61
C ASN A 64 -20.83 -12.44 -16.45
N ARG A 65 -22.14 -12.21 -16.28
CA ARG A 65 -22.68 -10.88 -15.99
C ARG A 65 -22.12 -10.34 -14.68
N LYS A 66 -22.12 -11.15 -13.62
CA LYS A 66 -21.55 -10.77 -12.33
C LYS A 66 -20.05 -10.47 -12.43
N ARG A 67 -19.28 -11.31 -13.14
CA ARG A 67 -17.84 -11.04 -13.39
C ARG A 67 -17.61 -9.71 -14.10
N ARG A 68 -18.46 -9.35 -15.07
CA ARG A 68 -18.37 -8.06 -15.76
C ARG A 68 -18.69 -6.88 -14.84
N THR A 69 -19.71 -6.99 -13.99
CA THR A 69 -20.06 -5.94 -13.03
C THR A 69 -18.95 -5.76 -11.99
N ASP A 70 -18.42 -6.85 -11.45
CA ASP A 70 -17.35 -6.82 -10.46
C ASP A 70 -16.06 -6.25 -11.07
N ALA A 71 -15.73 -6.61 -12.32
CA ALA A 71 -14.60 -6.04 -13.03
C ALA A 71 -14.77 -4.54 -13.31
N LYS A 72 -15.99 -4.08 -13.63
CA LYS A 72 -16.30 -2.66 -13.81
C LYS A 72 -16.15 -1.90 -12.49
N ALA A 73 -16.76 -2.40 -11.42
CA ALA A 73 -16.67 -1.78 -10.09
C ALA A 73 -15.23 -1.70 -9.59
N LYS A 74 -14.41 -2.73 -9.85
CA LYS A 74 -12.98 -2.70 -9.52
C LYS A 74 -12.23 -1.57 -10.25
N ARG A 75 -12.47 -1.40 -11.55
CA ARG A 75 -11.85 -0.31 -12.33
C ARG A 75 -12.28 1.07 -11.84
N GLU A 76 -13.57 1.26 -11.54
CA GLU A 76 -14.10 2.52 -11.01
C GLU A 76 -13.51 2.85 -9.63
N ALA A 77 -13.31 1.84 -8.77
CA ALA A 77 -12.66 2.03 -7.48
C ALA A 77 -11.18 2.43 -7.62
N GLU A 78 -10.43 1.77 -8.51
CA GLU A 78 -9.02 2.10 -8.81
C GLU A 78 -8.90 3.52 -9.40
N GLU A 79 -9.80 3.92 -10.29
CA GLU A 79 -9.82 5.28 -10.86
C GLU A 79 -10.13 6.34 -9.80
N ARG A 80 -11.11 6.08 -8.93
CA ARG A 80 -11.45 6.96 -7.81
C ARG A 80 -10.27 7.13 -6.85
N GLU A 81 -9.60 6.05 -6.48
CA GLU A 81 -8.41 6.10 -5.62
C GLU A 81 -7.28 6.92 -6.29
N ARG A 82 -7.09 6.78 -7.59
CA ARG A 82 -6.11 7.57 -8.35
C ARG A 82 -6.43 9.06 -8.33
N ILE A 83 -7.69 9.43 -8.55
CA ILE A 83 -8.14 10.83 -8.51
C ILE A 83 -7.98 11.41 -7.10
N GLU A 84 -8.42 10.69 -6.07
CA GLU A 84 -8.30 11.14 -4.68
C GLU A 84 -6.84 11.27 -4.25
N SER A 85 -5.96 10.37 -4.67
CA SER A 85 -4.53 10.45 -4.39
C SER A 85 -3.88 11.63 -5.09
N ALA A 86 -4.24 11.90 -6.35
CA ALA A 86 -3.78 13.08 -7.08
C ALA A 86 -4.27 14.39 -6.42
N ALA A 87 -5.53 14.43 -5.97
CA ALA A 87 -6.07 15.57 -5.25
C ALA A 87 -5.36 15.80 -3.91
N ARG A 88 -5.06 14.73 -3.15
CA ARG A 88 -4.26 14.80 -1.91
C ARG A 88 -2.84 15.32 -2.18
N ALA A 89 -2.19 14.86 -3.25
CA ALA A 89 -0.86 15.34 -3.63
C ALA A 89 -0.86 16.82 -4.05
N GLU A 90 -1.90 17.27 -4.76
CA GLU A 90 -2.05 18.66 -5.15
C GLU A 90 -2.39 19.57 -3.96
N GLN A 91 -3.24 19.12 -3.03
CA GLN A 91 -3.50 19.85 -1.79
C GLN A 91 -2.21 19.97 -0.97
N HIS A 92 -1.49 18.88 -0.80
CA HIS A 92 -0.19 18.87 -0.14
C HIS A 92 0.82 19.83 -0.78
N ARG A 93 0.84 19.94 -2.11
CA ARG A 93 1.67 20.92 -2.83
C ARG A 93 1.30 22.36 -2.46
N LYS A 94 0.01 22.68 -2.39
CA LYS A 94 -0.47 24.01 -2.02
C LYS A 94 -0.14 24.33 -0.57
N ASP A 95 -0.38 23.39 0.34
CA ASP A 95 -0.07 23.53 1.76
C ASP A 95 1.44 23.80 1.96
N LEU A 96 2.31 23.09 1.23
CA LEU A 96 3.76 23.37 1.26
C LEU A 96 4.11 24.79 0.78
N LEU A 97 3.50 25.26 -0.32
CA LEU A 97 3.74 26.61 -0.83
C LEU A 97 3.26 27.69 0.15
N ASP A 98 2.11 27.47 0.79
CA ASP A 98 1.56 28.40 1.78
C ASP A 98 2.43 28.40 3.06
N CYS A 99 2.87 27.23 3.53
CA CYS A 99 3.82 27.12 4.64
C CYS A 99 5.16 27.80 4.33
N TRP A 100 5.70 27.64 3.11
CA TRP A 100 6.95 28.33 2.72
C TRP A 100 6.81 29.83 2.75
N ARG A 101 5.72 30.39 2.20
CA ARG A 101 5.47 31.83 2.25
C ARG A 101 5.36 32.38 3.68
N ALA A 102 4.90 31.56 4.62
CA ALA A 102 4.72 31.96 6.02
C ALA A 102 6.01 31.86 6.86
N HIS A 103 6.95 31.00 6.47
CA HIS A 103 8.10 30.63 7.31
C HIS A 103 9.47 30.97 6.70
N ILE A 104 9.54 31.30 5.43
CA ILE A 104 10.77 31.60 4.70
C ILE A 104 10.61 32.98 4.04
N ASP A 105 11.48 33.94 4.37
CA ASP A 105 11.45 35.27 3.75
C ASP A 105 11.81 35.22 2.26
N GLU A 106 11.42 36.26 1.52
CA GLU A 106 11.58 36.32 0.07
C GLU A 106 13.06 36.27 -0.39
N GLU A 107 14.00 36.66 0.46
CA GLU A 107 15.45 36.56 0.24
C GLU A 107 15.94 35.11 0.30
N THR A 108 15.53 34.37 1.34
CA THR A 108 15.78 32.92 1.48
C THR A 108 15.04 32.12 0.40
N LEU A 109 13.90 32.62 -0.08
CA LEU A 109 13.14 32.05 -1.20
C LEU A 109 13.85 32.28 -2.55
N GLN A 110 14.56 33.41 -2.71
CA GLN A 110 15.45 33.66 -3.87
C GLN A 110 16.76 32.86 -3.80
N GLU A 111 17.29 32.59 -2.60
CA GLU A 111 18.34 31.59 -2.39
C GLU A 111 17.83 30.14 -2.59
N GLY A 112 16.52 29.93 -2.52
CA GLY A 112 15.72 28.70 -2.66
C GLY A 112 15.78 27.97 -4.00
N ARG A 113 16.93 28.04 -4.68
CA ARG A 113 17.34 27.18 -5.80
C ARG A 113 18.15 25.95 -5.38
N ARG A 114 18.39 25.71 -4.10
CA ARG A 114 19.32 24.65 -3.69
C ARG A 114 18.60 23.58 -2.90
N ASP A 115 18.69 22.37 -3.44
CA ASP A 115 18.46 21.15 -2.68
C ASP A 115 19.18 21.26 -1.32
N HIS A 116 18.56 20.77 -0.25
CA HIS A 116 19.14 20.77 1.10
C HIS A 116 19.42 19.34 1.57
N THR A 117 20.35 19.19 2.51
CA THR A 117 20.57 17.92 3.20
C THR A 117 19.38 17.60 4.10
N ALA A 118 19.23 16.34 4.51
CA ALA A 118 18.17 15.97 5.45
C ALA A 118 18.24 16.77 6.77
N PHE A 119 19.44 17.11 7.23
CA PHE A 119 19.63 17.90 8.46
C PHE A 119 19.15 19.34 8.28
N GLN A 120 19.56 19.97 7.18
CA GLN A 120 19.17 21.34 6.85
C GLN A 120 17.65 21.45 6.68
N TRP A 121 17.01 20.46 6.06
CA TRP A 121 15.54 20.43 5.99
C TRP A 121 14.91 20.36 7.38
N CYS A 122 15.39 19.47 8.26
CA CYS A 122 14.86 19.39 9.61
C CYS A 122 15.10 20.68 10.42
N ALA A 123 16.24 21.35 10.23
CA ALA A 123 16.50 22.66 10.84
C ALA A 123 15.48 23.73 10.45
N LEU A 124 14.88 23.60 9.25
CA LEU A 124 13.82 24.47 8.76
C LEU A 124 12.39 23.97 9.11
N GLY A 125 12.26 22.87 9.87
CA GLY A 125 10.96 22.29 10.23
C GLY A 125 10.39 21.33 9.18
N PHE A 126 11.19 20.91 8.20
CA PHE A 126 10.78 20.00 7.13
C PHE A 126 11.39 18.61 7.28
N VAL A 127 10.61 17.59 6.93
CA VAL A 127 11.02 16.18 6.97
C VAL A 127 10.96 15.61 5.55
N PRO A 128 12.08 15.13 4.99
CA PRO A 128 12.08 14.36 3.75
C PRO A 128 11.06 13.22 3.69
N ILE A 129 10.34 13.13 2.58
CA ILE A 129 9.39 12.03 2.32
C ILE A 129 10.15 10.74 1.98
N ALA A 130 9.49 9.58 2.08
CA ALA A 130 10.14 8.29 1.83
C ALA A 130 10.67 8.16 0.39
N GLU A 131 9.96 8.74 -0.57
CA GLU A 131 10.28 8.71 -2.00
C GLU A 131 11.18 9.88 -2.45
N ALA A 132 11.79 10.60 -1.50
CA ALA A 132 12.59 11.77 -1.79
C ALA A 132 13.74 11.47 -2.77
N ARG A 133 13.94 12.34 -3.77
CA ARG A 133 15.00 12.16 -4.76
C ARG A 133 16.26 12.87 -4.30
N TRP A 134 17.28 12.06 -4.02
CA TRP A 134 18.58 12.53 -3.53
C TRP A 134 19.56 12.74 -4.67
N ARG A 135 20.16 13.92 -4.73
CA ARG A 135 21.25 14.27 -5.65
C ARG A 135 22.57 14.27 -4.89
N LEU A 136 23.55 13.56 -5.44
CA LEU A 136 24.91 13.53 -4.91
C LEU A 136 25.68 14.74 -5.44
N THR A 137 26.13 15.61 -4.55
CA THR A 137 27.04 16.71 -4.83
C THR A 137 28.40 16.37 -4.25
N ARG A 138 29.45 16.42 -5.08
CA ARG A 138 30.83 16.22 -4.64
C ARG A 138 31.49 17.58 -4.47
N TYR A 139 31.97 17.84 -3.27
CA TYR A 139 32.88 18.95 -3.02
C TYR A 139 34.31 18.44 -3.21
N GLY A 140 35.24 19.30 -3.61
CA GLY A 140 36.63 18.88 -3.90
C GLY A 140 37.21 18.01 -2.78
N GLY A 141 37.99 16.98 -3.15
CA GLY A 141 38.48 15.94 -2.24
C GLY A 141 37.54 14.72 -2.15
N ASN A 142 37.51 14.05 -0.99
CA ASN A 142 36.68 12.86 -0.74
C ASN A 142 35.30 13.17 -0.11
N SER A 143 34.91 14.44 -0.07
CA SER A 143 33.66 14.89 0.56
C SER A 143 32.49 14.84 -0.43
N ALA A 144 31.47 14.07 -0.10
CA ALA A 144 30.28 13.91 -0.92
C ALA A 144 29.04 14.00 -0.05
N TRP A 145 28.05 14.76 -0.53
CA TRP A 145 26.85 15.10 0.22
C TRP A 145 25.60 14.89 -0.62
N TYR A 146 24.55 14.38 -0.01
CA TYR A 146 23.25 14.20 -0.61
C TYR A 146 22.32 15.34 -0.25
N TYR A 147 21.67 15.87 -1.29
CA TYR A 147 20.69 16.92 -1.16
C TYR A 147 19.38 16.48 -1.81
N CYS A 148 18.24 16.82 -1.24
CA CYS A 148 16.92 16.61 -1.86
C CYS A 148 16.19 17.93 -2.07
N HIS A 149 15.32 17.94 -3.07
CA HIS A 149 14.59 19.14 -3.45
C HIS A 149 13.52 19.46 -2.42
N ALA A 150 13.12 20.72 -2.35
CA ALA A 150 12.01 21.19 -1.53
C ALA A 150 10.66 20.48 -1.85
N TRP A 151 10.54 19.85 -3.02
CA TRP A 151 9.32 19.10 -3.38
C TRP A 151 9.28 17.70 -2.77
N ASP A 152 10.41 17.25 -2.25
CA ASP A 152 10.62 15.93 -1.69
C ASP A 152 10.61 15.97 -0.15
N VAL A 153 10.03 17.02 0.44
CA VAL A 153 9.91 17.21 1.89
C VAL A 153 8.50 17.59 2.32
N ARG A 154 8.21 17.41 3.61
CA ARG A 154 6.94 17.68 4.28
C ARG A 154 7.15 18.64 5.44
N TYR A 155 6.32 19.67 5.58
CA TYR A 155 6.35 20.49 6.79
C TYR A 155 5.79 19.69 7.96
N ASP A 156 6.62 19.45 8.96
CA ASP A 156 6.28 18.71 10.18
C ASP A 156 7.27 19.15 11.28
N PRO A 157 7.04 20.35 11.87
CA PRO A 157 8.03 20.99 12.74
C PRO A 157 8.26 20.21 14.05
N ASP A 158 7.23 19.55 14.57
CA ASP A 158 7.34 18.73 15.78
C ASP A 158 8.22 17.51 15.52
N ARG A 159 7.98 16.80 14.41
CA ARG A 159 8.82 15.66 14.03
C ARG A 159 10.23 16.11 13.67
N ALA A 160 10.39 17.20 12.93
CA ALA A 160 11.69 17.74 12.58
C ALA A 160 12.50 18.08 13.84
N LYS A 161 11.89 18.70 14.85
CA LYS A 161 12.53 18.97 16.14
C LYS A 161 12.98 17.69 16.85
N MET A 162 12.10 16.69 16.94
CA MET A 162 12.43 15.38 17.53
C MET A 162 13.60 14.69 16.80
N LEU A 163 13.65 14.80 15.47
CA LEU A 163 14.74 14.26 14.66
C LEU A 163 16.06 15.00 14.91
N LEU A 164 16.05 16.32 15.07
CA LEU A 164 17.24 17.11 15.39
C LEU A 164 17.80 16.81 16.79
N GLU A 165 16.95 16.51 17.77
CA GLU A 165 17.38 16.15 19.13
C GLU A 165 18.15 14.82 19.16
N THR A 166 17.82 13.90 18.26
CA THR A 166 18.35 12.53 18.23
C THR A 166 19.31 12.27 17.07
N GLY A 167 19.46 13.23 16.17
CA GLY A 167 20.11 13.06 14.88
C GLY A 167 21.55 13.57 14.80
N PRO A 168 22.36 13.02 13.87
CA PRO A 168 23.65 13.57 13.50
C PRO A 168 23.51 14.98 12.92
N ARG A 169 24.40 15.86 13.34
CA ARG A 169 24.68 17.14 12.69
C ARG A 169 25.53 16.94 11.46
N GLU A 170 25.72 18.02 10.72
CA GLU A 170 26.49 18.02 9.47
C GLU A 170 27.90 17.42 9.59
N TYR A 171 28.55 17.57 10.74
CA TYR A 171 29.91 17.10 10.96
C TYR A 171 29.99 15.84 11.84
N ASP A 172 28.84 15.27 12.20
CA ASP A 172 28.77 14.12 13.08
C ASP A 172 29.02 12.82 12.32
N ARG A 173 29.34 11.76 13.07
CA ARG A 173 29.38 10.39 12.56
C ARG A 173 28.08 9.69 12.89
N LEU A 174 27.60 8.89 11.94
CA LEU A 174 26.50 7.95 12.14
C LEU A 174 26.87 6.89 13.19
N PRO A 175 25.88 6.17 13.76
CA PRO A 175 26.14 5.07 14.71
C PRO A 175 27.08 3.98 14.18
N ASP A 176 27.18 3.82 12.87
CA ASP A 176 28.10 2.89 12.20
C ASP A 176 29.52 3.46 11.99
N GLY A 177 29.81 4.66 12.51
CA GLY A 177 31.10 5.32 12.46
C GLY A 177 31.41 6.07 11.16
N ARG A 178 30.53 6.02 10.15
CA ARG A 178 30.70 6.78 8.90
C ARG A 178 30.34 8.26 9.11
N PRO A 179 31.00 9.20 8.40
CA PRO A 179 30.55 10.58 8.39
C PRO A 179 29.11 10.68 7.87
N TYR A 180 28.35 11.60 8.44
CA TYR A 180 27.04 11.94 7.90
C TYR A 180 27.17 12.43 6.45
N ASP A 181 26.39 11.83 5.55
CA ASP A 181 26.48 12.06 4.10
C ASP A 181 25.34 12.94 3.57
N GLY A 182 24.49 13.48 4.44
CA GLY A 182 23.37 14.34 4.07
C GLY A 182 22.04 13.62 3.83
N ARG A 183 21.99 12.27 3.86
CA ARG A 183 20.73 11.50 3.73
C ARG A 183 19.96 11.41 5.05
N PRO A 184 18.67 11.05 5.05
CA PRO A 184 17.92 10.84 6.28
C PRO A 184 18.57 9.73 7.10
N TRP A 185 18.92 10.04 8.35
CA TRP A 185 19.47 9.06 9.30
C TRP A 185 18.39 8.22 9.98
N TRP A 186 17.13 8.62 9.84
CA TRP A 186 15.96 8.00 10.49
C TRP A 186 15.16 7.07 9.58
N GLN A 187 15.57 6.88 8.32
CA GLN A 187 14.90 6.01 7.35
C GLN A 187 15.63 4.66 7.13
N ALA A 188 16.50 4.26 8.06
CA ALA A 188 17.26 3.02 7.98
C ALA A 188 16.38 1.77 8.04
#